data_AF-A0A7V3FM03-F1
#
_entry.id   AF-A0A7V3FM03-F1
#
_cell.length_a   1.000
_cell.length_b   1.000
_cell.length_c   1.000
_cell.angle_alpha   90.00
_cell.angle_beta   90.00
_cell.angle_gamma   90.00
#
_symmetry.space_group_name_H-M   'P 1'
#
loop_
_entity.id
_entity.type
_entity.pdbx_description
1 polymer ?
#
loop_
_entity_poly.entity_id
_entity_poly.type
_entity_poly.pdbx_seq_one_letter_code
_entity_poly.pdbx_strand_id
1 'polypeptide(L)' 'MSRKGHIAKRKILPDPKFHDKLISKFVNKVMLRGKKSTAESIVYGSFDIIQGKLNDDPLKLFKQALENIK' A
#
# COMPACT_ATOMS: atom_id res chain seq x y z
N MET A 1 -16.13 -18.65 5.53
CA MET A 1 -16.40 -18.92 4.09
C MET A 1 -17.91 -18.94 3.94
N SER A 2 -18.53 -18.10 3.12
CA SER A 2 -19.99 -17.90 3.21
C SER A 2 -20.73 -18.56 2.05
N ARG A 3 -21.77 -19.33 2.38
CA ARG A 3 -22.82 -19.84 1.47
C ARG A 3 -24.15 -19.07 1.66
N LYS A 4 -24.36 -18.35 2.77
CA LYS A 4 -25.33 -17.26 2.98
C LYS A 4 -24.86 -16.43 4.19
N GLY A 5 -24.87 -15.10 4.06
CA GLY A 5 -24.50 -14.13 5.12
C GLY A 5 -23.35 -13.19 4.76
N HIS A 6 -23.41 -11.94 5.26
CA HIS A 6 -22.39 -10.91 5.05
C HIS A 6 -21.10 -11.22 5.82
N ILE A 7 -19.97 -11.25 5.11
CA ILE A 7 -18.65 -11.47 5.73
C ILE A 7 -18.08 -10.12 6.18
N ALA A 8 -17.70 -10.03 7.46
CA ALA A 8 -17.02 -8.84 7.98
C ALA A 8 -15.67 -8.64 7.30
N LYS A 9 -15.40 -7.42 6.83
CA LYS A 9 -14.10 -7.05 6.27
C LYS A 9 -13.07 -7.00 7.40
N ARG A 10 -11.93 -7.67 7.21
CA ARG A 10 -10.83 -7.63 8.17
C ARG A 10 -10.30 -6.20 8.32
N LYS A 11 -10.13 -5.75 9.55
CA LYS A 11 -9.48 -4.46 9.85
C LYS A 11 -7.99 -4.58 9.56
N ILE A 12 -7.44 -3.56 8.93
CA ILE A 12 -6.02 -3.50 8.53
C ILE A 12 -5.34 -2.45 9.40
N LEU A 13 -4.18 -2.81 9.93
CA LEU A 13 -3.35 -1.91 10.71
C LEU A 13 -2.73 -0.84 9.79
N PRO A 14 -2.63 0.42 10.23
CA PRO A 14 -1.95 1.46 9.48
C PRO A 14 -0.46 1.12 9.30
N ASP A 15 0.14 1.67 8.25
CA ASP A 15 1.56 1.48 7.95
C ASP A 15 2.46 2.04 9.08
N PRO A 16 3.58 1.39 9.43
CA PRO A 16 4.47 1.86 10.50
C PRO A 16 5.23 3.14 10.15
N LYS A 17 5.50 3.42 8.87
CA LYS A 17 6.30 4.58 8.43
C LYS A 17 5.42 5.78 8.10
N PHE A 18 4.33 5.54 7.39
CA PHE A 18 3.46 6.62 6.87
C PHE A 18 2.10 6.71 7.57
N HIS A 19 1.78 5.78 8.48
CA HIS A 19 0.51 5.71 9.20
C HIS A 19 -0.77 5.72 8.34
N ASP A 20 -0.62 5.46 7.04
CA ASP A 20 -1.73 5.38 6.09
C ASP A 20 -2.21 3.93 5.93
N LYS A 21 -3.53 3.74 5.94
CA LYS A 21 -4.18 2.44 5.70
C LYS A 21 -4.14 2.06 4.21
N LEU A 22 -4.03 3.02 3.30
CA LEU A 22 -3.93 2.77 1.86
C LEU A 22 -2.61 2.12 1.50
N ILE A 23 -1.51 2.59 2.07
CA ILE A 23 -0.18 2.03 1.85
C ILE A 23 -0.09 0.62 2.43
N SER A 24 -0.58 0.43 3.65
CA SER A 24 -0.66 -0.92 4.25
C SER A 24 -1.48 -1.89 3.40
N LYS A 25 -2.60 -1.45 2.80
CA LYS A 25 -3.35 -2.26 1.82
C LYS A 25 -2.54 -2.58 0.58
N PHE A 26 -1.79 -1.61 0.06
CA PHE A 26 -0.96 -1.77 -1.13
C PHE A 26 0.18 -2.76 -0.89
N VAL A 27 0.92 -2.61 0.21
CA VAL A 27 1.98 -3.56 0.64
C VAL A 27 1.42 -4.98 0.74
N ASN A 28 0.24 -5.16 1.36
CA ASN A 28 -0.40 -6.47 1.45
C ASN A 28 -0.79 -7.07 0.09
N LYS A 29 -1.08 -6.24 -0.92
CA LYS A 29 -1.35 -6.70 -2.29
C LYS A 29 -0.08 -7.03 -3.08
N VAL A 30 1.01 -6.30 -2.84
CA VAL A 30 2.33 -6.56 -3.45
C VAL A 30 2.98 -7.80 -2.83
N MET A 31 2.68 -8.09 -1.56
CA MET A 31 3.26 -9.20 -0.82
C MET A 31 2.94 -10.57 -1.45
N LEU A 32 3.99 -11.26 -1.89
CA LEU A 32 3.93 -12.64 -2.38
C LEU A 32 4.46 -13.61 -1.31
N ARG A 33 3.76 -14.76 -1.16
CA ARG A 33 4.14 -15.84 -0.23
C ARG A 33 4.29 -15.40 1.25
N GLY A 34 3.56 -14.37 1.67
CA GLY A 34 3.58 -13.88 3.06
C GLY A 34 4.86 -13.12 3.47
N LYS A 35 5.72 -12.77 2.51
CA LYS A 35 6.99 -12.07 2.80
C LYS A 35 6.76 -10.56 2.98
N LYS A 36 6.33 -10.15 4.17
CA LYS A 36 5.97 -8.75 4.48
C LYS A 36 7.16 -7.81 4.42
N SER A 37 8.28 -8.19 5.04
CA SER A 37 9.50 -7.38 5.05
C SER A 37 10.02 -7.07 3.64
N THR A 38 10.06 -8.06 2.74
CA THR A 38 10.50 -7.82 1.35
C THR A 38 9.50 -6.94 0.58
N ALA A 39 8.20 -7.08 0.84
CA ALA A 39 7.19 -6.24 0.20
C ALA A 39 7.30 -4.78 0.65
N GLU A 40 7.55 -4.55 1.95
CA GLU A 40 7.80 -3.22 2.49
C GLU A 40 9.06 -2.59 1.87
N SER A 41 10.16 -3.35 1.78
CA SER A 41 11.39 -2.87 1.12
C SER A 41 11.16 -2.46 -0.34
N ILE A 42 10.40 -3.23 -1.11
CA ILE A 42 10.10 -2.91 -2.52
C ILE A 42 9.27 -1.62 -2.61
N VAL A 43 8.22 -1.48 -1.79
CA VAL A 43 7.33 -0.32 -1.83
C VAL A 43 8.06 0.95 -1.39
N TYR A 44 8.82 0.90 -0.29
CA TYR A 44 9.58 2.05 0.18
C TYR A 44 10.72 2.42 -0.79
N GLY A 45 11.44 1.43 -1.32
CA GLY A 45 12.44 1.68 -2.36
C GLY A 45 11.85 2.29 -3.63
N SER A 46 10.61 1.95 -3.98
CA SER A 46 9.91 2.57 -5.11
C SER A 46 9.58 4.05 -4.82
N PHE A 47 9.22 4.40 -3.58
CA PHE A 47 9.00 5.79 -3.19
C PHE A 47 10.29 6.61 -3.24
N ASP A 48 11.42 6.04 -2.83
CA ASP A 48 12.72 6.71 -2.94
C ASP A 48 13.09 7.02 -4.40
N ILE A 49 12.81 6.08 -5.32
CA ILE A 49 13.02 6.28 -6.76
C ILE A 49 12.11 7.39 -7.32
N ILE A 50 10.84 7.43 -6.90
CA ILE A 50 9.89 8.46 -7.34
C ILE A 50 10.34 9.84 -6.83
N GLN A 51 10.76 9.92 -5.58
CA GLN A 51 11.27 11.15 -4.98
C GLN A 51 12.50 11.67 -5.76
N GLY A 52 13.43 10.78 -6.13
CA GLY A 52 14.60 11.16 -6.92
C GLY A 52 14.28 11.62 -8.36
N LYS A 53 13.15 11.20 -8.94
CA LYS A 53 12.77 11.55 -10.32
C LYS A 53 11.89 12.81 -10.40
N LEU A 54 10.91 12.94 -9.50
CA LEU A 54 9.91 14.01 -9.58
C LEU A 54 10.09 15.10 -8.53
N ASN A 55 11.01 14.95 -7.56
CA ASN A 55 11.24 15.89 -6.44
C ASN A 55 9.95 16.34 -5.72
N ASP A 56 8.89 15.55 -5.79
CA ASP A 56 7.60 15.80 -5.14
C ASP A 56 7.35 14.74 -4.08
N ASP A 57 6.37 14.99 -3.20
CA ASP A 57 6.01 14.08 -2.12
C ASP A 57 5.45 12.76 -2.69
N PRO A 58 6.12 11.61 -2.47
CA PRO A 58 5.69 10.31 -3.00
C PRO A 58 4.29 9.92 -2.50
N LEU A 59 3.85 10.41 -1.34
CA LEU A 59 2.50 10.13 -0.83
C LEU A 59 1.41 10.82 -1.64
N LYS A 60 1.64 12.08 -2.01
CA LYS A 60 0.71 12.87 -2.81
C LYS A 60 0.58 12.27 -4.20
N LEU A 61 1.72 11.90 -4.79
CA LEU A 61 1.78 11.29 -6.10
C LEU A 61 1.11 9.92 -6.15
N PHE A 62 1.30 9.12 -5.09
CA PHE A 62 0.61 7.84 -4.94
C PHE A 62 -0.91 7.99 -4.87
N LYS A 63 -1.41 8.98 -4.12
CA LYS A 63 -2.85 9.27 -4.03
C LYS A 63 -3.41 9.75 -5.36
N GLN A 64 -2.72 10.67 -6.02
CA GLN A 64 -3.10 11.15 -7.35
C GLN A 64 -3.13 10.03 -8.39
N ALA A 65 -2.13 9.14 -8.37
CA ALA A 65 -2.10 7.97 -9.25
C ALA A 65 -3.29 7.02 -9.00
N LEU A 66 -3.66 6.82 -7.73
CA LEU A 66 -4.83 6.03 -7.38
C LEU A 66 -6.15 6.68 -7.82
N GLU A 67 -6.26 8.01 -7.76
CA GLU A 67 -7.42 8.74 -8.27
C GLU A 67 -7.55 8.62 -9.79
N ASN A 68 -6.44 8.70 -10.52
CA ASN A 68 -6.42 8.57 -11.97
C ASN A 68 -6.82 7.16 -12.48
N ILE A 69 -6.62 6.12 -11.66
CA ILE A 69 -6.92 4.71 -12.01
C ILE A 69 -8.35 4.31 -11.59
N LYS A 70 -9.00 5.11 -10.75
CA LYS A 70 -10.32 4.80 -10.18
C LYS A 70 -11.43 4.89 -11.21
#